data_AF-A0A1H9QWP3-F1
#
_entry.id   AF-A0A1H9QWP3-F1
#
_cell.length_a   1.000
_cell.length_b   1.000
_cell.length_c   1.000
_cell.angle_alpha   90.00
_cell.angle_beta   90.00
_cell.angle_gamma   90.00
#
_symmetry.space_group_name_H-M   'P 1'
#
loop_
_entity.id
_entity.type
_entity.pdbx_description
1 polymer ?
#
loop_
_entity_poly.entity_id
_entity_poly.type
_entity_poly.pdbx_seq_one_letter_code
_entity_poly.pdbx_strand_id
1 'polypeptide(L)'
;MRFRGTQNIPQELHKYDVLLMSSFNEGQPIVVLEAMSAGLPIIGTEVGGMAMTVNQPVQAGDRSTIGACGRLVEPGDVSALADALTELIDSPALYCLFHNNGFERVQAAFLMETAMGRYNSVYRELGAGTVQPQVERRLCMRDRQQDPVVPEVLQRRGDPIEVYPGRKRSLLGGGYFKSRRPVHKRE
;
A
#
# COMPACT_ATOMS: atom_id res chain seq x y z
N MET A 1 -17.19 -3.16 20.43
CA MET A 1 -16.33 -3.43 19.25
C MET A 1 -17.05 -4.40 18.32
N ARG A 2 -17.12 -4.12 17.02
CA ARG A 2 -17.78 -4.99 16.02
C ARG A 2 -16.80 -5.33 14.90
N PHE A 3 -16.54 -6.61 14.67
CA PHE A 3 -15.75 -7.07 13.53
C PHE A 3 -16.64 -7.14 12.28
N ARG A 4 -16.28 -6.41 11.22
CA ARG A 4 -17.06 -6.34 9.97
C ARG A 4 -16.54 -7.30 8.89
N GLY A 5 -15.30 -7.77 8.99
CA GLY A 5 -14.66 -8.56 7.91
C GLY A 5 -14.44 -7.71 6.65
N THR A 6 -14.39 -8.35 5.47
CA THR A 6 -14.28 -7.65 4.19
C THR A 6 -15.53 -6.83 3.90
N GLN A 7 -15.36 -5.57 3.55
CA GLN A 7 -16.44 -4.63 3.30
C GLN A 7 -16.20 -3.84 2.01
N ASN A 8 -17.27 -3.29 1.44
CA ASN A 8 -17.17 -2.32 0.37
C ASN A 8 -16.85 -0.93 0.97
N ILE A 9 -15.56 -0.61 1.07
CA ILE A 9 -15.05 0.55 1.80
C ILE A 9 -15.68 1.89 1.34
N PRO A 10 -15.81 2.20 0.03
CA PRO A 10 -16.52 3.39 -0.43
C PRO A 10 -17.95 3.55 0.11
N GLN A 11 -18.67 2.45 0.36
CA GLN A 11 -20.04 2.46 0.88
C GLN A 11 -20.11 2.47 2.41
N GLU A 12 -18.98 2.37 3.09
CA GLU A 12 -18.92 2.22 4.55
C GLU A 12 -18.22 3.40 5.24
N LEU A 13 -17.22 4.03 4.61
CA LEU A 13 -16.38 5.06 5.25
C LEU A 13 -17.19 6.24 5.81
N HIS A 14 -18.26 6.66 5.13
CA HIS A 14 -19.13 7.77 5.58
C HIS A 14 -19.88 7.50 6.91
N LYS A 15 -19.83 6.27 7.43
CA LYS A 15 -20.47 5.86 8.69
C LYS A 15 -19.52 5.98 9.89
N TYR A 16 -18.28 6.43 9.67
CA TYR A 16 -17.25 6.57 10.70
C TYR A 16 -16.78 8.01 10.76
N ASP A 17 -16.36 8.44 11.95
CA ASP A 17 -15.90 9.81 12.20
C ASP A 17 -14.38 9.95 12.06
N VAL A 18 -13.61 8.86 12.22
CA VAL A 18 -12.13 8.91 12.25
C VAL A 18 -11.53 7.61 11.73
N LEU A 19 -10.39 7.69 11.03
CA LEU A 19 -9.56 6.53 10.75
C LEU A 19 -8.44 6.44 11.79
N LEU A 20 -8.38 5.31 12.51
CA LEU A 20 -7.30 4.98 13.43
C LEU A 20 -6.34 3.96 12.80
N MET A 21 -5.05 4.28 12.70
CA MET A 21 -4.03 3.44 12.05
C MET A 21 -2.79 3.27 12.94
N SER A 22 -2.72 2.18 13.70
CA SER A 22 -1.63 1.89 14.65
C SER A 22 -0.55 0.93 14.11
N SER A 23 -0.27 1.00 12.81
CA SER A 23 0.71 0.13 12.13
C SER A 23 2.16 0.39 12.59
N PHE A 24 3.02 -0.63 12.50
CA PHE A 24 4.46 -0.48 12.75
C PHE A 24 5.28 -0.22 11.49
N ASN A 25 4.68 -0.35 10.31
CA ASN A 25 5.33 -0.10 9.04
C ASN A 25 4.28 0.18 7.96
N GLU A 26 4.43 1.27 7.23
CA GLU A 26 3.58 1.64 6.10
C GLU A 26 4.42 2.31 5.01
N GLY A 27 4.08 2.08 3.74
CA GLY A 27 4.66 2.83 2.63
C GLY A 27 3.94 4.16 2.47
N GLN A 28 2.87 4.14 1.68
CA GLN A 28 1.85 5.19 1.64
C GLN A 28 0.50 4.48 1.61
N PRO A 29 -0.20 4.36 2.74
CA PRO A 29 -1.39 3.53 2.84
C PRO A 29 -2.54 4.17 2.06
N ILE A 30 -3.08 3.46 1.07
CA ILE A 30 -4.19 3.94 0.23
C ILE A 30 -5.44 4.23 1.07
N VAL A 31 -5.70 3.42 2.10
CA VAL A 31 -6.86 3.61 3.00
C VAL A 31 -6.86 4.97 3.71
N VAL A 32 -5.68 5.56 3.93
CA VAL A 32 -5.57 6.92 4.48
C VAL A 32 -6.06 7.96 3.45
N LEU A 33 -5.74 7.79 2.16
CA LEU A 33 -6.26 8.65 1.09
C LEU A 33 -7.78 8.45 0.88
N GLU A 34 -8.26 7.21 0.98
CA GLU A 34 -9.70 6.91 0.93
C GLU A 34 -10.46 7.58 2.08
N ALA A 35 -9.92 7.51 3.30
CA ALA A 35 -10.49 8.17 4.47
C ALA A 35 -10.50 9.70 4.34
N MET A 36 -9.38 10.30 3.89
CA MET A 36 -9.34 11.73 3.60
C MET A 36 -10.37 12.16 2.55
N SER A 37 -10.56 11.34 1.51
CA SER A 37 -11.54 11.60 0.45
C SER A 37 -12.99 11.54 0.98
N ALA A 38 -13.21 10.74 2.02
CA ALA A 38 -14.48 10.69 2.76
C ALA A 38 -14.58 11.73 3.88
N GLY A 39 -13.54 12.57 4.07
CA GLY A 39 -13.51 13.63 5.08
C GLY A 39 -13.22 13.15 6.50
N LEU A 40 -12.65 11.96 6.67
CA LEU A 40 -12.30 11.44 7.99
C LEU A 40 -10.92 11.97 8.40
N PRO A 41 -10.80 12.64 9.56
CA PRO A 41 -9.50 12.88 10.17
C PRO A 41 -8.72 11.59 10.43
N ILE A 42 -7.39 11.69 10.42
CA ILE A 42 -6.49 10.55 10.56
C ILE A 42 -5.76 10.60 11.89
N ILE A 43 -5.87 9.55 12.70
CA ILE A 43 -5.05 9.36 13.89
C ILE A 43 -4.23 8.09 13.66
N GLY A 44 -2.91 8.17 13.77
CA GLY A 44 -2.09 6.99 13.52
C GLY A 44 -0.66 7.10 13.99
N THR A 45 0.18 6.20 13.52
CA THR A 45 1.60 6.15 13.89
C THR A 45 2.48 6.83 12.83
N GLU A 46 3.57 7.44 13.26
CA GLU A 46 4.55 8.08 12.39
C GLU A 46 5.52 7.05 11.81
N VAL A 47 5.07 6.31 10.80
CA VAL A 47 5.88 5.30 10.09
C VAL A 47 5.86 5.52 8.59
N GLY A 48 7.02 5.29 7.96
CA GLY A 48 7.24 5.45 6.52
C GLY A 48 6.66 6.74 5.94
N GLY A 49 5.72 6.66 5.00
CA GLY A 49 5.15 7.83 4.32
C GLY A 49 4.02 8.53 5.07
N MET A 50 3.66 8.11 6.30
CA MET A 50 2.55 8.72 7.05
C MET A 50 2.76 10.21 7.30
N ALA A 51 3.99 10.64 7.63
CA ALA A 51 4.28 12.05 7.88
C ALA A 51 3.96 12.93 6.66
N MET A 52 4.50 12.55 5.49
CA MET A 52 4.22 13.23 4.22
C MET A 52 2.73 13.29 3.90
N THR A 53 2.00 12.22 4.22
CA THR A 53 0.57 12.11 3.90
C THR A 53 -0.31 12.89 4.89
N VAL A 54 -0.01 12.88 6.19
CA VAL A 54 -0.94 13.37 7.24
C VAL A 54 -0.51 14.67 7.90
N ASN A 55 0.74 14.79 8.38
CA ASN A 55 1.14 15.90 9.26
C ASN A 55 1.99 16.98 8.57
N GLN A 56 2.78 16.62 7.54
CA GLN A 56 3.64 17.57 6.86
C GLN A 56 2.84 18.49 5.93
N PRO A 57 3.17 19.79 5.84
CA PRO A 57 2.44 20.72 4.98
C PRO A 57 2.53 20.34 3.50
N VAL A 58 1.42 20.48 2.78
CA VAL A 58 1.33 20.22 1.33
C VAL A 58 1.12 21.55 0.61
N GLN A 59 1.86 21.78 -0.47
CA GLN A 59 1.68 22.96 -1.31
C GLN A 59 0.57 22.71 -2.34
N ALA A 60 -0.39 23.63 -2.42
CA ALA A 60 -1.38 23.65 -3.48
C ALA A 60 -0.87 24.44 -4.70
N GLY A 61 -1.53 24.27 -5.85
CA GLY A 61 -1.13 24.91 -7.10
C GLY A 61 -1.18 26.44 -7.10
N ASP A 62 -1.95 27.03 -6.18
CA ASP A 62 -2.07 28.47 -5.95
C ASP A 62 -1.05 29.03 -4.95
N ARG A 63 -0.07 28.21 -4.53
CA ARG A 63 0.95 28.51 -3.50
C ARG A 63 0.41 28.59 -2.07
N SER A 64 -0.85 28.24 -1.85
CA SER A 64 -1.35 28.05 -0.49
C SER A 64 -0.73 26.80 0.13
N THR A 65 -0.61 26.81 1.46
CA THR A 65 -0.06 25.70 2.23
C THR A 65 -1.19 25.05 3.00
N ILE A 66 -1.44 23.78 2.72
CA ILE A 66 -2.46 22.98 3.40
C ILE A 66 -1.82 22.30 4.61
N GLY A 67 -2.45 22.46 5.77
CA GLY A 67 -1.96 21.94 7.05
C GLY A 67 -2.18 20.43 7.22
N ALA A 68 -1.96 19.97 8.45
CA ALA A 68 -2.18 18.58 8.83
C ALA A 68 -3.66 18.21 8.76
N CYS A 69 -3.97 16.98 8.37
CA CYS A 69 -5.33 16.41 8.39
C CYS A 69 -5.50 15.35 9.49
N GLY A 70 -4.64 15.40 10.52
CA GLY A 70 -4.57 14.38 11.53
C GLY A 70 -3.43 14.54 12.52
N ARG A 71 -3.25 13.53 13.36
CA ARG A 71 -2.15 13.41 14.34
C ARG A 71 -1.42 12.08 14.15
N LEU A 72 -0.11 12.13 14.29
CA LEU A 72 0.75 10.96 14.29
C LEU A 72 1.48 10.86 15.63
N VAL A 73 1.67 9.63 16.10
CA VAL A 73 2.35 9.31 17.35
C VAL A 73 3.42 8.24 17.12
N GLU A 74 4.29 8.02 18.10
CA GLU A 74 5.29 6.95 18.02
C GLU A 74 4.63 5.55 17.99
N PRO A 75 5.14 4.60 17.19
CA PRO A 75 4.63 3.23 17.17
C PRO A 75 4.71 2.56 18.53
N GLY A 76 3.57 2.04 18.99
CA GLY A 76 3.45 1.36 20.30
C GLY A 76 3.14 2.30 21.47
N ASP A 77 3.12 3.62 21.26
CA ASP A 77 2.65 4.56 22.28
C ASP A 77 1.12 4.62 22.30
N VAL A 78 0.54 3.71 23.07
CA VAL A 78 -0.92 3.60 23.24
C VAL A 78 -1.50 4.83 23.95
N SER A 79 -0.74 5.44 24.87
CA SER A 79 -1.22 6.61 25.61
C SER A 79 -1.34 7.81 24.68
N ALA A 80 -0.28 8.12 23.92
CA ALA A 80 -0.31 9.21 22.96
C ALA A 80 -1.39 9.02 21.90
N LEU A 81 -1.61 7.78 21.43
CA LEU A 81 -2.67 7.48 20.47
C LEU A 81 -4.07 7.76 21.05
N ALA A 82 -4.30 7.39 22.30
CA ALA A 82 -5.55 7.64 23.01
C ALA A 82 -5.75 9.15 23.26
N ASP A 83 -4.70 9.85 23.68
CA ASP A 83 -4.73 11.29 23.94
C ASP A 83 -5.04 12.08 22.66
N ALA A 84 -4.44 11.70 21.52
CA ALA A 84 -4.71 12.30 20.23
C ALA A 84 -6.17 12.07 19.76
N LEU A 85 -6.73 10.90 20.05
CA LEU A 85 -8.12 10.61 19.76
C LEU A 85 -9.07 11.43 20.66
N THR A 86 -8.76 11.56 21.94
CA THR A 86 -9.52 12.38 22.89
C THR A 86 -9.48 13.87 22.49
N GLU A 87 -8.30 14.41 22.13
CA GLU A 87 -8.15 15.79 21.64
C GLU A 87 -9.09 16.07 20.45
N LEU A 88 -9.18 15.11 19.53
CA LEU A 88 -10.05 15.21 18.36
C LEU A 88 -11.54 15.17 18.73
N ILE A 89 -11.93 14.26 19.62
CA ILE A 89 -13.33 14.10 20.07
C ILE A 89 -13.81 15.35 20.81
N ASP A 90 -12.96 15.94 21.64
CA ASP A 90 -13.31 17.08 22.48
C ASP A 90 -13.30 18.42 21.73
N SER A 91 -12.75 18.45 20.50
CA SER A 91 -12.59 19.68 19.72
C SER A 91 -13.26 19.59 18.34
N PRO A 92 -14.54 20.00 18.23
CA PRO A 92 -15.23 20.11 16.94
C PRO A 92 -14.51 21.02 15.94
N ALA A 93 -13.81 22.06 16.44
CA ALA A 93 -13.02 22.95 15.59
C ALA A 93 -11.81 22.21 14.97
N LEU A 94 -11.11 21.39 15.75
CA LEU A 94 -10.00 20.57 15.26
C LEU A 94 -10.49 19.52 14.27
N TYR A 95 -11.63 18.89 14.55
CA TYR A 95 -12.27 17.95 13.64
C TYR A 95 -12.54 18.60 12.27
N CYS A 96 -13.21 19.76 12.25
CA CYS A 96 -13.51 20.49 11.01
C CYS A 96 -12.25 20.90 10.27
N LEU A 97 -11.20 21.33 10.99
CA LEU A 97 -9.92 21.66 10.38
C LEU A 97 -9.30 20.44 9.69
N PHE A 98 -9.22 19.30 10.38
CA PHE A 98 -8.65 18.08 9.81
C PHE A 98 -9.48 17.51 8.66
N HIS A 99 -10.80 17.58 8.76
CA HIS A 99 -11.73 17.22 7.70
C HIS A 99 -11.45 18.01 6.41
N ASN A 100 -11.44 19.35 6.51
CA ASN A 100 -11.19 20.23 5.37
C ASN A 100 -9.80 20.00 4.77
N ASN A 101 -8.77 19.95 5.62
CA ASN A 101 -7.40 19.71 5.18
C ASN A 101 -7.27 18.35 4.48
N GLY A 102 -7.95 17.29 4.94
CA GLY A 102 -7.92 15.98 4.30
C GLY A 102 -8.38 16.05 2.85
N PHE A 103 -9.53 16.68 2.62
CA PHE A 103 -10.10 16.84 1.29
C PHE A 103 -9.20 17.68 0.37
N GLU A 104 -8.73 18.83 0.86
CA GLU A 104 -7.83 19.72 0.12
C GLU A 104 -6.51 19.03 -0.25
N ARG A 105 -5.92 18.27 0.68
CA ARG A 105 -4.67 17.51 0.43
C ARG A 105 -4.84 16.50 -0.69
N VAL A 106 -5.93 15.74 -0.69
CA VAL A 106 -6.21 14.75 -1.74
C VAL A 106 -6.26 15.41 -3.11
N GLN A 107 -7.04 16.49 -3.23
CA GLN A 107 -7.18 17.23 -4.49
C GLN A 107 -5.86 17.82 -4.98
N ALA A 108 -5.09 18.41 -4.07
CA ALA A 108 -3.86 19.12 -4.42
C ALA A 108 -2.71 18.17 -4.81
N ALA A 109 -2.57 17.03 -4.15
CA ALA A 109 -1.33 16.24 -4.22
C ALA A 109 -1.50 14.74 -4.51
N PHE A 110 -2.66 14.15 -4.25
CA PHE A 110 -2.81 12.68 -4.23
C PHE A 110 -3.76 12.12 -5.28
N LEU A 111 -4.32 12.94 -6.18
CA LEU A 111 -5.10 12.45 -7.31
C LEU A 111 -4.25 11.59 -8.26
N MET A 112 -4.85 10.52 -8.76
CA MET A 112 -4.20 9.58 -9.66
C MET A 112 -3.74 10.29 -10.94
N GLU A 113 -4.55 11.19 -11.48
CA GLU A 113 -4.23 12.00 -12.65
C GLU A 113 -2.96 12.83 -12.44
N THR A 114 -2.81 13.43 -11.25
CA THR A 114 -1.61 14.20 -10.86
C THR A 114 -0.39 13.31 -10.77
N ALA A 115 -0.52 12.15 -10.11
CA ALA A 115 0.57 11.18 -10.01
C ALA A 115 1.01 10.67 -11.39
N MET A 116 0.05 10.24 -12.22
CA MET A 116 0.32 9.75 -13.58
C MET A 116 0.90 10.84 -14.48
N GLY A 117 0.47 12.09 -14.34
CA GLY A 117 1.07 13.23 -15.03
C GLY A 117 2.56 13.38 -14.74
N ARG A 118 2.95 13.28 -13.45
CA ARG A 118 4.35 13.33 -13.01
C ARG A 118 5.17 12.12 -13.47
N TYR A 119 4.61 10.91 -13.41
CA TYR A 119 5.29 9.73 -13.96
C TYR A 119 5.51 9.86 -15.47
N ASN A 120 4.49 10.31 -16.21
CA ASN A 120 4.57 10.50 -17.64
C ASN A 120 5.60 11.56 -18.04
N SER A 121 5.78 12.64 -17.26
CA SER A 121 6.82 13.63 -17.55
C SER A 121 8.21 13.00 -17.46
N VAL A 122 8.49 12.27 -16.39
CA VAL A 122 9.77 11.55 -16.22
C VAL A 122 10.01 10.55 -17.35
N TYR A 123 9.00 9.76 -17.70
CA TYR A 123 9.14 8.82 -18.82
C TYR A 123 9.42 9.52 -20.15
N ARG A 124 8.75 10.64 -20.44
CA ARG A 124 9.00 11.43 -21.65
C ARG A 124 10.38 12.05 -21.66
N GLU A 125 10.86 12.57 -20.54
CA GLU A 125 12.22 13.09 -20.38
C GLU A 125 13.28 12.02 -20.66
N LEU A 126 12.99 10.77 -20.30
CA LEU A 126 13.85 9.61 -20.55
C LEU A 126 13.62 8.95 -21.94
N GLY A 127 12.84 9.59 -22.81
CA GLY A 127 12.67 9.18 -24.21
C GLY A 127 11.48 8.25 -24.50
N ALA A 128 10.62 7.95 -23.53
CA ALA A 128 9.38 7.22 -23.80
C ALA A 128 8.46 8.03 -24.73
N GLY A 129 7.90 7.37 -25.75
CA GLY A 129 7.05 8.03 -26.76
C GLY A 129 7.82 8.74 -27.87
N THR A 130 9.16 8.76 -27.84
CA THR A 130 9.93 9.07 -29.03
C THR A 130 9.86 7.87 -29.98
N VAL A 131 9.59 8.12 -31.27
CA VAL A 131 9.73 7.09 -32.30
C VAL A 131 11.21 6.75 -32.34
N GLN A 132 11.58 5.60 -31.74
CA GLN A 132 12.91 5.08 -31.98
C GLN A 132 13.06 4.93 -33.50
N PRO A 133 14.17 5.40 -34.10
CA PRO A 133 14.43 5.08 -35.50
C PRO A 133 14.23 3.58 -35.67
N GLN A 134 13.57 3.18 -36.75
CA GLN A 134 13.37 1.76 -37.06
C GLN A 134 14.75 1.11 -37.14
N VAL A 135 15.25 0.62 -36.01
CA VAL A 135 16.32 -0.36 -36.01
C VAL A 135 15.66 -1.53 -36.70
N GLU A 136 16.20 -1.94 -37.86
CA GLU A 136 15.85 -3.22 -38.47
C GLU A 136 15.96 -4.26 -37.36
N ARG A 137 14.82 -4.59 -36.75
CA ARG A 137 14.75 -5.72 -35.85
C ARG A 137 14.90 -6.89 -36.80
N ARG A 138 16.14 -7.37 -36.98
CA ARG A 138 16.33 -8.80 -37.21
C ARG A 138 15.63 -9.44 -36.03
N LEU A 139 14.39 -9.85 -36.24
CA LEU A 139 13.76 -10.85 -35.42
C LEU A 139 14.82 -11.93 -35.31
N CYS A 140 15.40 -12.12 -34.12
CA CYS A 140 16.06 -13.38 -33.84
C CYS A 140 14.92 -14.41 -33.77
N MET A 141 14.40 -14.77 -34.95
CA MET A 141 13.81 -16.07 -35.16
C MET A 141 14.96 -17.01 -34.86
N ARG A 142 15.10 -17.41 -33.59
CA ARG A 142 15.79 -18.66 -33.31
C ARG A 142 14.97 -19.68 -34.07
N ASP A 143 15.53 -20.15 -35.17
CA ASP A 143 15.00 -21.28 -35.88
C ASP A 143 14.99 -22.43 -34.88
N ARG A 144 13.81 -22.76 -34.34
CA ARG A 144 13.65 -23.77 -33.29
C ARG A 144 14.19 -25.14 -33.76
N GLN A 145 14.38 -25.32 -35.07
CA GLN A 145 14.98 -26.53 -35.64
C GLN A 145 16.51 -26.59 -35.56
N GLN A 146 17.19 -25.50 -35.18
CA GLN A 146 18.66 -25.43 -35.09
C GLN A 146 19.19 -25.28 -33.66
N ASP A 147 18.31 -25.26 -32.64
CA ASP A 147 18.80 -25.40 -31.27
C ASP A 147 19.45 -26.80 -31.15
N PRO A 148 20.76 -26.90 -30.83
CA PRO A 148 21.33 -28.19 -30.49
C PRO A 148 20.50 -28.74 -29.33
N VAL A 149 19.92 -29.94 -29.52
CA VAL A 149 19.29 -30.70 -28.44
C VAL A 149 20.26 -30.64 -27.26
N VAL A 150 19.82 -29.97 -26.20
CA VAL A 150 20.63 -29.63 -25.03
C VAL A 150 21.40 -30.88 -24.60
N PRO A 151 22.74 -30.92 -24.71
CA PRO A 151 23.47 -32.07 -24.20
C PRO A 151 23.44 -32.01 -22.67
N GLU A 152 22.68 -32.93 -22.09
CA GLU A 152 23.15 -33.73 -20.96
C GLU A 152 23.49 -33.00 -19.65
N VAL A 153 22.79 -31.92 -19.29
CA VAL A 153 22.82 -31.40 -17.90
C VAL A 153 21.64 -31.91 -17.06
N LEU A 154 20.67 -32.60 -17.68
CA LEU A 154 19.50 -33.17 -17.00
C LEU A 154 19.55 -34.70 -16.84
N GLN A 155 20.72 -35.27 -16.55
CA GLN A 155 20.86 -36.74 -16.33
C GLN A 155 21.53 -37.15 -15.01
N ARG A 156 21.72 -36.26 -14.03
CA ARG A 156 22.19 -36.70 -12.71
C ARG A 156 21.20 -36.39 -11.60
N ARG A 157 20.51 -37.46 -11.22
CA ARG A 157 19.76 -37.74 -9.98
C ARG A 157 18.35 -37.11 -9.97
N GLY A 158 17.26 -37.86 -10.13
CA GLY A 158 17.01 -39.20 -9.60
C GLY A 158 16.05 -39.19 -8.41
N ASP A 159 15.45 -38.04 -8.06
CA ASP A 159 14.36 -37.98 -7.08
C ASP A 159 13.04 -37.61 -7.77
N PRO A 160 11.98 -38.43 -7.64
CA PRO A 160 10.69 -38.15 -8.26
C PRO A 160 10.05 -36.91 -7.62
N ILE A 161 9.65 -35.95 -8.46
CA ILE A 161 8.77 -34.85 -8.05
C ILE A 161 7.38 -35.46 -7.80
N GLU A 162 7.04 -35.64 -6.53
CA GLU A 162 5.70 -36.05 -6.12
C GLU A 162 4.72 -34.89 -6.39
N VAL A 163 3.93 -35.04 -7.45
CA VAL A 163 2.83 -34.13 -7.78
C VAL A 163 1.72 -34.34 -6.76
N TYR A 164 1.56 -33.43 -5.80
CA TYR A 164 0.45 -33.50 -4.84
C TYR A 164 -0.91 -33.50 -5.56
N PRO A 165 -1.76 -34.53 -5.37
CA PRO A 165 -3.09 -34.56 -5.94
C PRO A 165 -4.08 -33.86 -4.99
N GLY A 166 -4.67 -32.75 -5.48
CA GLY A 166 -6.03 -32.31 -5.18
C GLY A 166 -6.39 -31.78 -3.78
N ARG A 167 -7.07 -30.62 -3.75
CA ARG A 167 -8.29 -30.46 -2.93
C ARG A 167 -9.37 -29.71 -3.69
N LYS A 168 -10.44 -30.44 -4.01
CA LYS A 168 -11.81 -29.90 -4.08
C LYS A 168 -12.18 -29.34 -2.70
N ARG A 169 -13.01 -28.28 -2.67
CA ARG A 169 -13.76 -27.89 -1.47
C ARG A 169 -14.51 -29.11 -0.92
N SER A 170 -14.38 -29.38 0.38
CA SER A 170 -15.45 -30.01 1.16
C SER A 170 -15.79 -29.12 2.35
N LEU A 171 -17.08 -29.04 2.62
CA LEU A 171 -17.64 -28.51 3.86
C LEU A 171 -17.17 -29.38 5.04
N LEU A 172 -17.17 -28.76 6.23
CA LEU A 172 -17.02 -29.35 7.57
C LEU A 172 -15.59 -29.65 8.07
N GLY A 173 -15.30 -29.13 9.27
CA GLY A 173 -14.45 -29.82 10.25
C GLY A 173 -13.05 -29.24 10.49
N GLY A 174 -12.97 -28.31 11.45
CA GLY A 174 -12.06 -28.33 12.61
C GLY A 174 -10.56 -28.62 12.48
N GLY A 175 -9.76 -27.80 13.15
CA GLY A 175 -8.59 -28.31 13.88
C GLY A 175 -7.25 -27.63 13.58
N TYR A 176 -6.89 -26.71 14.48
CA TYR A 176 -5.55 -26.21 14.80
C TYR A 176 -4.39 -27.22 14.63
N PHE A 177 -3.21 -26.76 14.16
CA PHE A 177 -1.97 -26.88 14.96
C PHE A 177 -0.80 -25.98 14.49
N LYS A 178 0.04 -25.63 15.48
CA LYS A 178 1.08 -24.60 15.56
C LYS A 178 2.40 -24.97 14.87
N SER A 179 3.15 -23.95 14.44
CA SER A 179 4.57 -24.05 14.07
C SER A 179 5.49 -24.11 15.29
N ARG A 180 6.48 -25.01 15.27
CA ARG A 180 7.66 -24.99 16.16
C ARG A 180 8.91 -24.78 15.31
N ARG A 181 9.74 -23.80 15.66
CA ARG A 181 11.13 -23.66 15.17
C ARG A 181 12.06 -24.59 15.96
N PRO A 182 13.12 -25.16 15.38
CA PRO A 182 14.20 -25.76 16.15
C PRO A 182 15.34 -24.75 16.45
N VAL A 183 16.02 -25.03 17.56
CA VAL A 183 17.09 -24.27 18.23
C VAL A 183 18.38 -25.11 18.25
N HIS A 184 19.53 -24.48 17.92
CA HIS A 184 20.95 -24.78 18.27
C HIS A 184 21.58 -26.16 17.96
N LYS A 185 22.90 -26.34 17.82
CA LYS A 185 24.10 -25.92 18.59
C LYS A 185 25.35 -25.90 17.67
N ARG A 186 26.33 -24.97 17.79
CA ARG A 186 27.54 -25.00 18.64
C ARG A 186 28.26 -26.36 18.74
N GLU A 187 29.42 -26.43 18.09
CA GLU A 187 30.70 -26.92 18.64
C GLU A 187 31.80 -25.93 18.23
#